data_AF-A0A8J5XV48-F1
#
_entry.id   AF-A0A8J5XV48-F1
#
_cell.length_a   1.000
_cell.length_b   1.000
_cell.length_c   1.000
_cell.angle_alpha   90.00
_cell.angle_beta   90.00
_cell.angle_gamma   90.00
#
_symmetry.space_group_name_H-M   'P 1'
#
loop_
_entity.id
_entity.type
_entity.pdbx_description
1 polymer ?
#
loop_
_entity_poly.entity_id
_entity_poly.type
_entity_poly.pdbx_seq_one_letter_code
_entity_poly.pdbx_strand_id
1 'polypeptide(L)'
;MLDRLATIRAAKACVSPVGASALPCDASRMRATDRAGAGAVYCGFTSSAAREWLARLRLATAHCALVAYTIVVGGYDGGLGPVPRCLQRSTCHIAFVDAPSRAAMAAGGTRTGGWALYDLPTPLPFPDSPQRLAHTFKIAASWLFPAAKFVIYLDGKIQLRKASELIARDVRNRTHLPYVVMEHPSQPNGPLAVEDEFEASQKRVNQTEVGAMHARDTADIAAQRALYASEGAFNRMFGMLDAQMLLQNRVGEVGSTDAAVVRRLHAPDVIRWLECVWFNEVVLFSHREQNSFWYAVDELGLRRQVYVVPTKSNRAMDRWTRRNIKQTSDFYVPSRWRHMNAGP
;
A
#
# COMPACT_ATOMS: atom_id res chain seq x y z
N MET A 1 -3.51 -0.74 -23.94
CA MET A 1 -4.41 -1.91 -23.77
C MET A 1 -3.72 -3.24 -24.08
N LEU A 2 -2.93 -3.37 -25.17
CA LEU A 2 -2.17 -4.60 -25.46
C LEU A 2 -1.22 -5.02 -24.33
N ASP A 3 -0.52 -4.07 -23.71
CA ASP A 3 0.41 -4.33 -22.61
C ASP A 3 -0.28 -4.77 -21.31
N ARG A 4 -1.52 -4.34 -21.09
CA ARG A 4 -2.35 -4.75 -19.94
C ARG A 4 -2.70 -6.25 -20.01
N LEU A 5 -3.27 -6.68 -21.13
CA LEU A 5 -3.66 -8.09 -21.32
C LEU A 5 -2.44 -9.00 -21.42
N ALA A 6 -1.32 -8.53 -21.97
CA ALA A 6 -0.05 -9.25 -21.93
C ALA A 6 0.42 -9.47 -20.48
N THR A 7 0.34 -8.42 -19.66
CA THR A 7 0.69 -8.50 -18.23
C THR A 7 -0.21 -9.46 -17.46
N ILE A 8 -1.54 -9.37 -17.64
CA ILE A 8 -2.49 -10.29 -16.98
C ILE A 8 -2.23 -11.74 -17.41
N ARG A 9 -1.98 -12.00 -18.69
CA ARG A 9 -1.66 -13.36 -19.19
C ARG A 9 -0.36 -13.90 -18.60
N ALA A 10 0.70 -13.08 -18.59
CA ALA A 10 1.98 -13.45 -18.00
C ALA A 10 1.85 -13.75 -16.49
N ALA A 11 1.08 -12.91 -15.78
CA ALA A 11 0.76 -13.13 -14.38
C ALA A 11 0.00 -14.44 -14.18
N LYS A 12 -1.11 -14.68 -14.89
CA LYS A 12 -1.91 -15.92 -14.80
C LYS A 12 -1.07 -17.19 -14.97
N ALA A 13 -0.10 -17.16 -15.90
CA ALA A 13 0.84 -18.28 -16.11
C ALA A 13 1.74 -18.54 -14.89
N CYS A 14 2.02 -17.53 -14.09
CA CYS A 14 2.85 -17.62 -12.89
C CYS A 14 2.05 -17.95 -11.61
N VAL A 15 0.77 -17.54 -11.52
CA VAL A 15 -0.04 -17.71 -10.30
C VAL A 15 -0.96 -18.94 -10.29
N SER A 16 -0.98 -19.73 -11.37
CA SER A 16 -1.86 -20.90 -11.48
C SER A 16 -1.49 -22.04 -10.52
N PRO A 17 -2.48 -22.78 -9.98
CA PRO A 17 -2.26 -23.75 -8.92
C PRO A 17 -1.64 -25.06 -9.45
N VAL A 18 -0.63 -25.53 -8.72
CA VAL A 18 -0.21 -26.94 -8.49
C VAL A 18 -0.79 -27.97 -9.47
N GLY A 19 0.05 -28.49 -10.38
CA GLY A 19 -0.24 -29.74 -11.12
C GLY A 19 0.45 -29.87 -12.48
N ALA A 20 0.64 -28.76 -13.20
CA ALA A 20 1.49 -28.71 -14.38
C ALA A 20 2.82 -28.09 -13.97
N SER A 21 3.94 -28.64 -14.45
CA SER A 21 5.29 -28.11 -14.26
C SER A 21 5.28 -26.58 -14.22
N ALA A 22 5.32 -26.01 -13.01
CA ALA A 22 5.39 -24.57 -12.85
C ALA A 22 6.71 -24.16 -13.50
N LEU A 23 6.64 -23.52 -14.67
CA LEU A 23 7.78 -22.83 -15.22
C LEU A 23 8.30 -21.93 -14.08
N PRO A 24 9.59 -22.00 -13.73
CA PRO A 24 10.12 -21.20 -12.64
C PRO A 24 9.69 -19.75 -12.89
N CYS A 25 8.89 -19.22 -11.96
CA CYS A 25 8.34 -17.89 -11.99
C CYS A 25 9.50 -16.91 -11.78
N ASP A 26 10.33 -16.75 -12.79
CA ASP A 26 11.46 -15.86 -12.71
C ASP A 26 10.96 -14.43 -12.89
N ALA A 27 10.68 -13.78 -11.77
CA ALA A 27 10.36 -12.35 -11.71
C ALA A 27 11.46 -11.48 -12.35
N SER A 28 12.66 -12.01 -12.68
CA SER A 28 13.67 -11.31 -13.49
C SER A 28 13.17 -10.95 -14.90
N ARG A 29 12.12 -11.63 -15.40
CA ARG A 29 11.44 -11.29 -16.66
C ARG A 29 10.51 -10.08 -16.55
N MET A 30 10.16 -9.64 -15.34
CA MET A 30 9.47 -8.36 -15.11
C MET A 30 10.49 -7.22 -15.29
N ARG A 31 10.95 -7.03 -16.53
CA ARG A 31 11.82 -5.92 -16.89
C ARG A 31 10.95 -4.69 -17.06
N ALA A 32 11.16 -3.70 -16.20
CA ALA A 32 10.71 -2.34 -16.45
C ALA A 32 11.46 -1.82 -17.69
N THR A 33 10.95 -2.09 -18.88
CA THR A 33 11.56 -1.64 -20.14
C THR A 33 11.05 -0.26 -20.50
N ASP A 34 11.97 0.63 -20.89
CA ASP A 34 11.69 1.98 -21.40
C ASP A 34 11.03 2.01 -22.80
N ARG A 35 10.64 0.84 -23.34
CA ARG A 35 9.95 0.71 -24.62
C ARG A 35 8.75 -0.20 -24.48
N ALA A 36 7.59 0.32 -24.88
CA ALA A 36 6.40 -0.44 -25.23
C ALA A 36 6.67 -1.27 -26.50
N GLY A 37 7.62 -2.21 -26.42
CA GLY A 37 7.74 -3.28 -27.40
C GLY A 37 6.61 -4.28 -27.17
N ALA A 38 6.02 -4.77 -28.25
CA ALA A 38 4.96 -5.78 -28.18
C ALA A 38 5.37 -6.95 -27.27
N GLY A 39 4.67 -7.12 -26.14
CA GLY A 39 4.89 -8.22 -25.19
C GLY A 39 5.70 -7.89 -23.93
N ALA A 40 6.10 -6.64 -23.70
CA ALA A 40 6.76 -6.24 -22.44
C ALA A 40 5.74 -6.02 -21.30
N VAL A 41 6.09 -6.46 -20.09
CA VAL A 41 5.27 -6.30 -18.88
C VAL A 41 5.69 -5.03 -18.16
N TYR A 42 4.85 -3.99 -18.19
CA TYR A 42 5.07 -2.75 -17.45
C TYR A 42 4.69 -2.97 -15.98
N CYS A 43 5.64 -2.80 -15.04
CA CYS A 43 5.43 -3.08 -13.61
C CYS A 43 6.17 -2.12 -12.66
N GLY A 44 6.46 -0.87 -13.06
CA GLY A 44 7.05 0.11 -12.14
C GLY A 44 8.06 1.06 -12.76
N PHE A 45 9.13 1.31 -12.00
CA PHE A 45 10.19 2.29 -12.27
C PHE A 45 11.01 1.93 -13.53
N THR A 46 10.65 2.50 -14.68
CA THR A 46 11.29 2.18 -15.97
C THR A 46 12.58 2.95 -16.21
N SER A 47 12.60 4.25 -15.88
CA SER A 47 13.77 5.09 -16.16
C SER A 47 15.03 4.58 -15.47
N SER A 48 16.19 4.75 -16.12
CA SER A 48 17.50 4.40 -15.53
C SER A 48 17.70 5.05 -14.16
N ALA A 49 17.36 6.33 -14.04
CA ALA A 49 17.42 7.08 -12.78
C ALA A 49 16.55 6.45 -11.68
N ALA A 50 15.32 6.03 -12.02
CA ALA A 50 14.43 5.40 -11.07
C ALA A 50 14.89 3.98 -10.68
N ARG A 51 15.51 3.23 -11.61
CA ARG A 51 16.13 1.93 -11.34
C ARG A 51 17.34 2.04 -10.40
N GLU A 52 18.22 3.00 -10.64
CA GLU A 52 19.37 3.28 -9.76
C GLU A 52 18.93 3.73 -8.36
N TRP A 53 17.92 4.60 -8.31
CA TRP A 53 17.30 5.01 -7.06
C TRP A 53 16.72 3.82 -6.29
N LEU A 54 15.97 2.94 -6.96
CA LEU A 54 15.39 1.75 -6.36
C LEU A 54 16.46 0.79 -5.86
N ALA A 55 17.55 0.61 -6.61
CA ALA A 55 18.68 -0.22 -6.18
C ALA A 55 19.31 0.30 -4.88
N ARG A 56 19.53 1.63 -4.79
CA ARG A 56 20.05 2.26 -3.57
C ARG A 56 19.10 2.11 -2.38
N LEU A 57 17.79 2.33 -2.59
CA LEU A 57 16.78 2.10 -1.55
C LEU A 57 16.83 0.66 -1.03
N ARG A 58 16.86 -0.32 -1.93
CA ARG A 58 16.89 -1.75 -1.58
C ARG A 58 18.13 -2.13 -0.78
N LEU A 59 19.30 -1.61 -1.18
CA LEU A 59 20.54 -1.81 -0.43
C LEU A 59 20.47 -1.19 0.96
N ALA A 60 20.01 0.07 1.05
CA ALA A 60 19.90 0.80 2.31
C ALA A 60 18.91 0.14 3.30
N THR A 61 17.91 -0.58 2.79
CA THR A 61 16.84 -1.18 3.59
C THR A 61 16.93 -2.70 3.68
N ALA A 62 17.99 -3.32 3.17
CA ALA A 62 18.18 -4.77 3.16
C ALA A 62 18.19 -5.40 4.57
N HIS A 63 18.59 -4.62 5.59
CA HIS A 63 18.61 -5.04 6.99
C HIS A 63 17.23 -4.95 7.69
N CYS A 64 16.24 -4.31 7.07
CA CYS A 64 14.95 -4.05 7.67
C CYS A 64 14.02 -5.27 7.58
N ALA A 65 13.86 -6.01 8.68
CA ALA A 65 12.91 -7.13 8.73
C ALA A 65 11.44 -6.67 8.77
N LEU A 66 11.17 -5.50 9.36
CA LEU A 66 9.86 -4.86 9.42
C LEU A 66 10.00 -3.41 8.95
N VAL A 67 9.20 -3.03 7.96
CA VAL A 67 9.18 -1.68 7.39
C VAL A 67 7.80 -1.07 7.58
N ALA A 68 7.76 0.13 8.15
CA ALA A 68 6.59 1.00 8.12
C ALA A 68 6.92 2.19 7.21
N TYR A 69 6.15 2.42 6.15
CA TYR A 69 6.48 3.45 5.18
C TYR A 69 5.29 4.30 4.75
N THR A 70 5.58 5.50 4.29
CA THR A 70 4.61 6.46 3.76
C THR A 70 5.21 7.22 2.58
N ILE A 71 4.39 7.98 1.88
CA ILE A 71 4.79 8.91 0.84
C ILE A 71 4.11 10.27 1.08
N VAL A 72 4.87 11.34 0.90
CA VAL A 72 4.41 12.72 1.02
C VAL A 72 4.80 13.48 -0.25
N VAL A 73 3.79 13.91 -1.00
CA VAL A 73 3.96 14.55 -2.32
C VAL A 73 3.02 15.72 -2.51
N GLY A 74 3.41 16.66 -3.37
CA GLY A 74 2.62 17.84 -3.73
C GLY A 74 2.69 18.99 -2.73
N GLY A 75 3.47 18.87 -1.65
CA GLY A 75 3.65 19.95 -0.67
C GLY A 75 2.43 20.28 0.19
N TYR A 76 1.38 19.44 0.16
CA TYR A 76 0.12 19.68 0.86
C TYR A 76 0.14 19.24 2.33
N ASP A 77 0.96 18.25 2.69
CA ASP A 77 0.97 17.70 4.04
C ASP A 77 1.92 18.50 4.93
N GLY A 78 1.40 19.03 6.05
CA GLY A 78 2.13 19.84 7.04
C GLY A 78 3.18 19.08 7.87
N GLY A 79 3.63 17.91 7.40
CA GLY A 79 4.66 17.10 8.03
C GLY A 79 4.20 15.73 8.52
N LEU A 80 5.18 14.91 8.90
CA LEU A 80 4.97 13.56 9.42
C LEU A 80 4.77 13.58 10.94
N GLY A 81 3.80 12.81 11.43
CA GLY A 81 3.63 12.59 12.87
C GLY A 81 4.85 11.89 13.48
N PRO A 82 5.24 12.21 14.73
CA PRO A 82 6.40 11.60 15.36
C PRO A 82 6.19 10.10 15.62
N VAL A 83 7.22 9.32 15.34
CA VAL A 83 7.36 7.91 15.71
C VAL A 83 7.91 7.81 17.13
N PRO A 84 7.20 7.18 18.07
CA PRO A 84 7.73 6.93 19.41
C PRO A 84 9.06 6.16 19.38
N ARG A 85 10.04 6.56 20.22
CA ARG A 85 11.39 5.96 20.25
C ARG A 85 11.40 4.45 20.42
N CYS A 86 10.47 3.90 21.19
CA CYS A 86 10.35 2.45 21.39
C CYS A 86 10.06 1.69 20.09
N LEU A 87 9.41 2.33 19.11
CA LEU A 87 9.07 1.72 17.82
C LEU A 87 10.23 1.81 16.82
N GLN A 88 11.12 2.78 16.99
CA GLN A 88 12.25 3.03 16.07
C GLN A 88 13.32 1.94 16.13
N ARG A 89 13.38 1.15 17.23
CA ARG A 89 14.42 0.12 17.42
C ARG A 89 14.20 -1.15 16.61
N SER A 90 12.95 -1.44 16.28
CA SER A 90 12.54 -2.74 15.72
C SER A 90 11.88 -2.64 14.34
N THR A 91 11.62 -1.42 13.89
CA THR A 91 10.94 -1.13 12.62
C THR A 91 11.66 0.01 11.91
N CYS A 92 12.00 -0.20 10.64
CA CYS A 92 12.45 0.87 9.77
C CYS A 92 11.25 1.74 9.40
N HIS A 93 11.27 3.02 9.81
CA HIS A 93 10.25 3.99 9.48
C HIS A 93 10.74 4.85 8.31
N ILE A 94 10.09 4.75 7.16
CA ILE A 94 10.56 5.32 5.89
C ILE A 94 9.53 6.27 5.31
N ALA A 95 9.94 7.47 4.92
CA ALA A 95 9.07 8.39 4.21
C ALA A 95 9.68 8.82 2.88
N PHE A 96 8.94 8.58 1.81
CA PHE A 96 9.30 9.08 0.48
C PHE A 96 8.78 10.50 0.32
N VAL A 97 9.65 11.41 -0.13
CA VAL A 97 9.32 12.85 -0.23
C VAL A 97 9.72 13.40 -1.59
N ASP A 98 8.84 14.17 -2.23
CA ASP A 98 9.21 14.99 -3.39
C ASP A 98 9.90 16.30 -2.96
N ALA A 99 10.51 16.99 -3.93
CA ALA A 99 11.20 18.25 -3.66
C ALA A 99 10.27 19.34 -3.08
N PRO A 100 9.03 19.55 -3.58
CA PRO A 100 8.08 20.47 -2.95
C PRO A 100 7.77 20.14 -1.49
N SER A 101 7.49 18.88 -1.17
CA SER A 101 7.17 18.47 0.20
C SER A 101 8.38 18.58 1.13
N ARG A 102 9.59 18.29 0.63
CA ARG A 102 10.82 18.50 1.40
C ARG A 102 11.03 19.98 1.74
N ALA A 103 10.82 20.87 0.78
CA ALA A 103 10.90 22.31 1.02
C ALA A 103 9.85 22.78 2.04
N ALA A 104 8.61 22.30 1.91
CA ALA A 104 7.54 22.60 2.86
C ALA A 104 7.86 22.12 4.29
N MET A 105 8.40 20.90 4.44
CA MET A 105 8.82 20.36 5.74
C MET A 105 9.96 21.18 6.38
N ALA A 106 10.92 21.62 5.56
CA ALA A 106 12.03 22.46 6.03
C ALA A 106 11.55 23.83 6.50
N ALA A 107 10.66 24.47 5.73
CA ALA A 107 10.10 25.77 6.06
C ALA A 107 9.18 25.73 7.30
N GLY A 108 8.41 24.66 7.45
CA GLY A 108 7.48 24.46 8.58
C GLY A 108 8.15 24.05 9.89
N GLY A 109 9.48 23.87 9.92
CA GLY A 109 10.20 23.38 11.11
C GLY A 109 9.81 21.95 11.51
N THR A 110 9.29 21.16 10.56
CA THR A 110 8.81 19.81 10.83
C THR A 110 9.98 18.93 11.27
N ARG A 111 9.92 18.43 12.50
CA ARG A 111 10.83 17.37 12.94
C ARG A 111 10.43 16.07 12.26
N THR A 112 11.37 15.42 11.59
CA THR A 112 11.15 14.10 10.96
C THR A 112 10.70 13.04 11.96
N GLY A 113 10.84 13.28 13.26
CA GLY A 113 10.13 12.53 14.28
C GLY A 113 10.49 11.04 14.34
N GLY A 114 11.64 10.62 13.82
CA GLY A 114 12.02 9.21 13.74
C GLY A 114 11.76 8.54 12.38
N TRP A 115 11.28 9.29 11.39
CA TRP A 115 11.22 8.85 10.00
C TRP A 115 12.56 9.08 9.29
N ALA A 116 13.04 8.07 8.57
CA ALA A 116 14.11 8.20 7.60
C ALA A 116 13.53 8.73 6.28
N LEU A 117 13.97 9.92 5.86
CA LEU A 117 13.48 10.55 4.63
C LEU A 117 14.29 10.05 3.42
N TYR A 118 13.58 9.66 2.37
CA TYR A 118 14.15 9.28 1.08
C TYR A 118 13.57 10.19 0.00
N ASP A 119 14.43 10.92 -0.69
CA ASP A 119 14.02 11.73 -1.84
C ASP A 119 13.51 10.84 -2.97
N LEU A 120 12.44 11.26 -3.64
CA LEU A 120 11.95 10.59 -4.84
C LEU A 120 12.91 10.77 -6.03
N PRO A 121 12.94 9.81 -6.98
CA PRO A 121 13.83 9.89 -8.14
C PRO A 121 13.45 11.06 -9.06
N THR A 122 14.44 11.60 -9.77
CA THR A 122 14.21 12.59 -10.83
C THR A 122 14.60 11.99 -12.18
N PRO A 123 13.72 12.03 -13.21
CA PRO A 123 12.35 12.56 -13.17
C PRO A 123 11.41 11.69 -12.31
N LEU A 124 10.38 12.32 -11.74
CA LEU A 124 9.35 11.63 -10.97
C LEU A 124 8.54 10.69 -11.87
N PRO A 125 8.12 9.52 -11.39
CA PRO A 125 7.00 8.80 -11.99
C PRO A 125 5.75 9.67 -11.92
N PHE A 126 5.00 9.80 -13.02
CA PHE A 126 3.76 10.60 -13.09
C PHE A 126 3.94 12.06 -12.63
N PRO A 127 4.81 12.84 -13.29
CA PRO A 127 5.09 14.23 -12.88
C PRO A 127 3.84 15.11 -12.88
N ASP A 128 2.84 14.79 -13.70
CA ASP A 128 1.59 15.54 -13.86
C ASP A 128 0.44 15.01 -12.97
N SER A 129 0.71 14.07 -12.07
CA SER A 129 -0.29 13.50 -11.15
C SER A 129 0.32 13.05 -9.82
N PRO A 130 0.40 13.96 -8.83
CA PRO A 130 0.81 13.62 -7.47
C PRO A 130 -0.04 12.51 -6.84
N GLN A 131 -1.33 12.44 -7.15
CA GLN A 131 -2.25 11.40 -6.68
C GLN A 131 -1.81 10.02 -7.21
N ARG A 132 -1.60 9.90 -8.52
CA ARG A 132 -1.16 8.64 -9.14
C ARG A 132 0.22 8.21 -8.67
N LEU A 133 1.12 9.16 -8.41
CA LEU A 133 2.41 8.92 -7.77
C LEU A 133 2.24 8.37 -6.34
N ALA A 134 1.43 9.01 -5.50
CA ALA A 134 1.18 8.54 -4.13
C ALA A 134 0.59 7.13 -4.10
N HIS A 135 -0.43 6.87 -4.94
CA HIS A 135 -1.05 5.56 -5.05
C HIS A 135 -0.08 4.52 -5.59
N THR A 136 0.77 4.86 -6.58
CA THR A 136 1.84 3.97 -7.08
C THR A 136 2.77 3.49 -5.96
N PHE A 137 3.17 4.36 -5.06
CA PHE A 137 4.06 3.97 -3.97
C PHE A 137 3.35 3.07 -2.95
N LYS A 138 2.08 3.37 -2.68
CA LYS A 138 1.24 2.56 -1.79
C LYS A 138 1.08 1.11 -2.26
N ILE A 139 1.08 0.89 -3.57
CA ILE A 139 0.87 -0.43 -4.17
C ILE A 139 2.17 -1.20 -4.47
N ALA A 140 3.34 -0.59 -4.28
CA ALA A 140 4.64 -1.15 -4.73
C ALA A 140 5.52 -1.69 -3.59
N ALA A 141 4.94 -2.00 -2.43
CA ALA A 141 5.64 -2.47 -1.23
C ALA A 141 6.67 -3.58 -1.50
N SER A 142 6.33 -4.63 -2.26
CA SER A 142 7.27 -5.75 -2.48
C SER A 142 8.40 -5.41 -3.45
N TRP A 143 8.19 -4.39 -4.30
CA TRP A 143 9.21 -3.83 -5.16
C TRP A 143 10.17 -2.94 -4.38
N LEU A 144 9.64 -2.12 -3.46
CA LEU A 144 10.41 -1.20 -2.64
C LEU A 144 11.27 -1.95 -1.60
N PHE A 145 10.70 -2.94 -0.93
CA PHE A 145 11.34 -3.63 0.21
C PHE A 145 11.38 -5.15 0.04
N PRO A 146 12.12 -5.68 -0.94
CA PRO A 146 12.14 -7.11 -1.27
C PRO A 146 12.70 -8.00 -0.15
N ALA A 147 13.51 -7.45 0.76
CA ALA A 147 14.09 -8.17 1.89
C ALA A 147 13.22 -8.15 3.17
N ALA A 148 12.20 -7.29 3.22
CA ALA A 148 11.40 -7.09 4.42
C ALA A 148 10.38 -8.21 4.62
N LYS A 149 10.38 -8.84 5.81
CA LYS A 149 9.44 -9.91 6.16
C LYS A 149 8.02 -9.39 6.39
N PHE A 150 7.91 -8.13 6.79
CA PHE A 150 6.67 -7.40 7.02
C PHE A 150 6.82 -5.99 6.49
N VAL A 151 5.86 -5.55 5.68
CA VAL A 151 5.77 -4.17 5.21
C VAL A 151 4.41 -3.61 5.61
N ILE A 152 4.37 -2.37 6.04
CA ILE A 152 3.19 -1.64 6.47
C ILE A 152 3.20 -0.29 5.77
N TYR A 153 2.26 -0.06 4.85
CA TYR A 153 2.02 1.29 4.31
C TYR A 153 1.16 2.10 5.30
N LEU A 154 1.51 3.37 5.50
CA LEU A 154 0.81 4.34 6.34
C LEU A 154 0.46 5.55 5.49
N ASP A 155 -0.81 5.95 5.49
CA ASP A 155 -1.20 7.23 4.89
C ASP A 155 -0.56 8.39 5.67
N GLY A 156 -0.08 9.42 4.97
CA GLY A 156 0.65 10.54 5.59
C GLY A 156 -0.13 11.27 6.69
N LYS A 157 -1.47 11.13 6.71
CA LYS A 157 -2.35 11.72 7.72
C LYS A 157 -2.52 10.87 8.98
N ILE A 158 -1.93 9.67 9.01
CA ILE A 158 -2.06 8.72 10.11
C ILE A 158 -0.91 8.88 11.11
N GLN A 159 -1.27 8.97 12.38
CA GLN A 159 -0.32 8.89 13.48
C GLN A 159 -0.27 7.47 14.04
N LEU A 160 0.92 6.87 14.06
CA LEU A 160 1.16 5.59 14.71
C LEU A 160 1.04 5.72 16.24
N ARG A 161 -0.05 5.18 16.80
CA ARG A 161 -0.20 5.01 18.25
C ARG A 161 0.22 3.63 18.74
N LYS A 162 0.26 2.65 17.83
CA LYS A 162 0.65 1.26 18.10
C LYS A 162 2.06 1.01 17.57
N ALA A 163 2.77 0.10 18.23
CA ALA A 163 3.96 -0.48 17.65
C ALA A 163 3.62 -1.22 16.36
N SER A 164 4.29 -0.88 15.26
CA SER A 164 4.25 -1.65 14.01
C SER A 164 4.48 -3.15 14.25
N GLU A 165 5.28 -3.50 15.26
CA GLU A 165 5.49 -4.87 15.72
C GLU A 165 4.23 -5.56 16.27
N LEU A 166 3.42 -4.84 17.05
CA LEU A 166 2.19 -5.41 17.61
C LEU A 166 1.19 -5.71 16.50
N ILE A 167 1.11 -4.83 15.49
CA ILE A 167 0.30 -5.05 14.28
C ILE A 167 0.83 -6.27 13.54
N ALA A 168 2.13 -6.33 13.26
CA ALA A 168 2.75 -7.47 12.57
C ALA A 168 2.56 -8.80 13.32
N ARG A 169 2.60 -8.78 14.66
CA ARG A 169 2.36 -9.96 15.51
C ARG A 169 0.90 -10.37 15.55
N ASP A 170 -0.03 -9.42 15.64
CA ASP A 170 -1.46 -9.73 15.61
C ASP A 170 -1.85 -10.33 14.26
N VAL A 171 -1.41 -9.72 13.15
CA VAL A 171 -1.63 -10.29 11.82
C VAL A 171 -1.01 -11.68 11.69
N ARG A 172 0.18 -11.90 12.25
CA ARG A 172 0.82 -13.23 12.31
C ARG A 172 -0.04 -14.30 12.94
N ASN A 173 -0.74 -13.95 14.01
CA ASN A 173 -1.56 -14.88 14.75
C ASN A 173 -2.91 -15.13 14.07
N ARG A 174 -3.38 -14.20 13.23
CA ARG A 174 -4.65 -14.32 12.51
C ARG A 174 -4.57 -15.12 11.22
N THR A 175 -3.47 -14.96 10.47
CA THR A 175 -3.40 -15.49 9.11
C THR A 175 -1.97 -15.78 8.66
N HIS A 176 -1.84 -16.80 7.84
CA HIS A 176 -0.61 -17.11 7.10
C HIS A 176 -0.61 -16.49 5.69
N LEU A 177 -1.71 -15.87 5.27
CA LEU A 177 -1.88 -15.37 3.91
C LEU A 177 -0.93 -14.20 3.61
N PRO A 178 -0.47 -14.09 2.35
CA PRO A 178 0.54 -13.11 1.94
C PRO A 178 0.04 -11.67 1.88
N TYR A 179 -1.27 -11.47 1.77
CA TYR A 179 -1.87 -10.16 1.58
C TYR A 179 -2.98 -9.95 2.60
N VAL A 180 -2.91 -8.85 3.35
CA VAL A 180 -3.86 -8.53 4.41
C VAL A 180 -4.47 -7.17 4.14
N VAL A 181 -5.80 -7.10 4.15
CA VAL A 181 -6.59 -5.88 3.92
C VAL A 181 -7.59 -5.69 5.04
N MET A 182 -8.17 -4.50 5.14
CA MET A 182 -9.21 -4.22 6.13
C MET A 182 -10.58 -4.27 5.49
N GLU A 183 -11.56 -4.76 6.24
CA GLU A 183 -12.95 -4.59 5.88
C GLU A 183 -13.29 -3.09 5.82
N HIS A 184 -14.06 -2.69 4.82
CA HIS A 184 -14.61 -1.36 4.70
C HIS A 184 -15.46 -1.09 5.95
N PRO A 185 -15.25 0.03 6.67
CA PRO A 185 -16.06 0.36 7.83
C PRO A 185 -17.49 0.69 7.39
N SER A 186 -18.35 -0.34 7.41
CA SER A 186 -19.82 -0.29 7.33
C SER A 186 -20.47 0.25 6.04
N GLN A 187 -21.31 -0.59 5.44
CA GLN A 187 -22.69 -0.23 5.12
C GLN A 187 -23.63 -1.17 5.91
N PRO A 188 -24.70 -0.70 6.54
CA PRO A 188 -25.70 -1.54 7.22
C PRO A 188 -26.46 -2.50 6.29
N ASN A 189 -26.32 -2.36 4.97
CA ASN A 189 -27.24 -2.87 3.96
C ASN A 189 -26.69 -4.03 3.11
N GLY A 190 -25.59 -4.67 3.54
CA GLY A 190 -25.01 -5.81 2.83
C GLY A 190 -23.77 -5.45 1.99
N PRO A 191 -23.30 -6.40 1.15
CA PRO A 191 -22.04 -6.25 0.43
C PRO A 191 -22.08 -5.10 -0.58
N LEU A 192 -20.99 -4.33 -0.66
CA LEU A 192 -20.83 -3.27 -1.67
C LEU A 192 -20.86 -3.86 -3.08
N ALA A 193 -21.65 -3.26 -3.97
CA ALA A 193 -21.57 -3.52 -5.40
C ALA A 193 -20.36 -2.78 -5.99
N VAL A 194 -19.80 -3.28 -7.10
CA VAL A 194 -18.62 -2.66 -7.76
C VAL A 194 -18.97 -1.26 -8.22
N GLU A 195 -20.19 -1.11 -8.69
CA GLU A 195 -20.81 0.12 -9.12
C GLU A 195 -20.79 1.19 -8.03
N ASP A 196 -21.04 0.80 -6.77
CA ASP A 196 -21.05 1.73 -5.63
C ASP A 196 -19.67 2.36 -5.40
N GLU A 197 -18.59 1.58 -5.58
CA GLU A 197 -17.22 2.09 -5.43
C GLU A 197 -16.82 3.02 -6.58
N PHE A 198 -17.30 2.75 -7.81
CA PHE A 198 -17.13 3.67 -8.93
C PHE A 198 -17.89 4.99 -8.71
N GLU A 199 -19.11 4.93 -8.17
CA GLU A 199 -19.89 6.12 -7.82
C GLU A 199 -19.25 6.92 -6.69
N ALA A 200 -18.75 6.25 -5.65
CA ALA A 200 -18.00 6.88 -4.58
C ALA A 200 -16.72 7.56 -5.08
N SER A 201 -16.01 6.92 -6.01
CA SER A 201 -14.83 7.47 -6.66
C SER A 201 -15.15 8.70 -7.51
N GLN A 202 -16.21 8.65 -8.33
CA GLN A 202 -16.65 9.79 -9.12
C GLN A 202 -17.05 10.96 -8.23
N LYS A 203 -17.83 10.69 -7.18
CA LYS A 203 -18.23 11.70 -6.20
C LYS A 203 -17.02 12.36 -5.55
N ARG A 204 -15.97 11.59 -5.23
CA ARG A 204 -14.75 12.13 -4.64
C ARG A 204 -14.01 13.06 -5.59
N VAL A 205 -13.78 12.64 -6.84
CA VAL A 205 -13.14 13.47 -7.87
C VAL A 205 -13.93 14.76 -8.10
N ASN A 206 -15.26 14.68 -8.16
CA ASN A 206 -16.12 15.86 -8.29
C ASN A 206 -16.00 16.86 -7.12
N GLN A 207 -15.65 16.37 -5.93
CA GLN A 207 -15.53 17.20 -4.73
C GLN A 207 -14.14 17.80 -4.53
N THR A 208 -13.09 17.15 -5.03
CA THR A 208 -11.71 17.51 -4.69
C THR A 208 -10.85 17.98 -5.84
N GLU A 209 -11.29 17.77 -7.07
CA GLU A 209 -10.48 18.05 -8.26
C GLU A 209 -11.20 19.02 -9.18
N VAL A 210 -10.42 19.84 -9.88
CA VAL A 210 -10.91 20.85 -10.83
C VAL A 210 -10.06 20.86 -12.10
N GLY A 211 -10.58 21.50 -13.15
CA GLY A 211 -9.85 21.74 -14.40
C GLY A 211 -9.43 20.45 -15.13
N ALA A 212 -8.22 20.47 -15.70
CA ALA A 212 -7.71 19.36 -16.52
C ALA A 212 -7.55 18.04 -15.75
N MET A 213 -7.22 18.11 -14.45
CA MET A 213 -7.12 16.94 -13.57
C MET A 213 -8.48 16.27 -13.43
N HIS A 214 -9.51 17.05 -13.09
CA HIS A 214 -10.89 16.56 -12.98
C HIS A 214 -11.40 15.92 -14.27
N ALA A 215 -11.16 16.58 -15.41
CA ALA A 215 -11.60 16.09 -16.71
C ALA A 215 -10.94 14.74 -17.06
N ARG A 216 -9.63 14.62 -16.86
CA ARG A 216 -8.88 13.38 -17.06
C ARG A 216 -9.36 12.28 -16.14
N ASP A 217 -9.43 12.55 -14.84
CA ASP A 217 -9.68 11.51 -13.85
C ASP A 217 -11.15 11.03 -13.89
N THR A 218 -12.09 11.90 -14.30
CA THR A 218 -13.47 11.51 -14.62
C THR A 218 -13.54 10.63 -15.87
N ALA A 219 -12.80 10.97 -16.93
CA ALA A 219 -12.74 10.15 -18.14
C ALA A 219 -12.12 8.76 -17.85
N ASP A 220 -11.06 8.72 -17.03
CA ASP A 220 -10.42 7.49 -16.59
C ASP A 220 -11.37 6.59 -15.79
N ILE A 221 -12.14 7.16 -14.85
CA ILE A 221 -13.17 6.43 -14.09
C ILE A 221 -14.23 5.85 -15.02
N ALA A 222 -14.73 6.64 -15.97
CA ALA A 222 -15.74 6.20 -16.92
C ALA A 222 -15.23 5.07 -17.83
N ALA A 223 -14.01 5.21 -18.36
CA ALA A 223 -13.37 4.21 -19.20
C ALA A 223 -13.14 2.89 -18.43
N GLN A 224 -12.66 2.99 -17.19
CA GLN A 224 -12.45 1.83 -16.33
C GLN A 224 -13.76 1.10 -16.01
N ARG A 225 -14.82 1.85 -15.66
CA ARG A 225 -16.15 1.30 -15.38
C ARG A 225 -16.68 0.55 -16.59
N ALA A 226 -16.59 1.15 -17.78
CA ALA A 226 -17.06 0.53 -19.03
C ALA A 226 -16.27 -0.75 -19.35
N LEU A 227 -14.95 -0.73 -19.18
CA LEU A 227 -14.12 -1.90 -19.39
C LEU A 227 -14.49 -3.04 -18.43
N TYR A 228 -14.57 -2.78 -17.14
CA TYR A 228 -14.85 -3.80 -16.13
C TYR A 228 -16.25 -4.39 -16.29
N ALA A 229 -17.22 -3.58 -16.69
CA ALA A 229 -18.55 -4.06 -17.07
C ALA A 229 -18.49 -4.99 -18.29
N SER A 230 -17.78 -4.58 -19.35
CA SER A 230 -17.65 -5.38 -20.58
C SER A 230 -16.93 -6.71 -20.37
N GLU A 231 -16.02 -6.77 -19.40
CA GLU A 231 -15.31 -7.98 -19.02
C GLU A 231 -16.11 -8.84 -18.03
N GLY A 232 -17.30 -8.43 -17.62
CA GLY A 232 -18.15 -9.14 -16.65
C GLY A 232 -17.60 -9.14 -15.22
N ALA A 233 -16.67 -8.24 -14.90
CA ALA A 233 -15.98 -8.22 -13.62
C ALA A 233 -16.91 -7.82 -12.46
N PHE A 234 -18.00 -7.10 -12.76
CA PHE A 234 -18.98 -6.67 -11.75
C PHE A 234 -19.63 -7.83 -11.01
N ASN A 235 -19.97 -8.89 -11.75
CA ASN A 235 -20.54 -10.10 -11.16
C ASN A 235 -19.49 -10.94 -10.42
N ARG A 236 -18.24 -10.98 -10.92
CA ARG A 236 -17.17 -11.81 -10.33
C ARG A 236 -16.67 -11.25 -9.00
N MET A 237 -16.59 -9.93 -8.89
CA MET A 237 -16.11 -9.22 -7.70
C MET A 237 -17.20 -9.03 -6.63
N PHE A 238 -18.42 -9.53 -6.83
CA PHE A 238 -19.50 -9.38 -5.87
C PHE A 238 -19.13 -9.94 -4.49
N GLY A 239 -19.33 -9.14 -3.43
CA GLY A 239 -18.96 -9.49 -2.05
C GLY A 239 -17.45 -9.55 -1.78
N MET A 240 -16.60 -9.14 -2.72
CA MET A 240 -15.16 -8.93 -2.49
C MET A 240 -14.88 -7.50 -2.02
N LEU A 241 -15.71 -6.53 -2.43
CA LEU A 241 -15.52 -5.09 -2.17
C LEU A 241 -15.74 -4.64 -0.74
N ASP A 242 -16.27 -5.51 0.10
CA ASP A 242 -16.37 -5.26 1.54
C ASP A 242 -15.01 -5.17 2.21
N ALA A 243 -13.90 -5.41 1.49
CA ALA A 243 -12.61 -4.94 1.94
C ALA A 243 -12.13 -3.74 1.15
N GLN A 244 -11.97 -2.61 1.83
CA GLN A 244 -11.15 -1.54 1.31
C GLN A 244 -9.70 -1.75 1.74
N MET A 245 -8.84 -1.65 0.74
CA MET A 245 -7.40 -1.40 0.90
C MET A 245 -7.09 -0.09 1.65
N LEU A 246 -8.12 0.68 1.98
CA LEU A 246 -8.09 2.07 2.35
C LEU A 246 -8.99 2.33 3.54
N LEU A 247 -8.31 2.82 4.55
CA LEU A 247 -8.86 3.58 5.65
C LEU A 247 -9.59 4.80 5.09
N GLN A 248 -10.91 4.71 4.89
CA GLN A 248 -11.71 5.92 4.93
C GLN A 248 -11.86 6.32 6.40
N ASN A 249 -11.10 7.32 6.78
CA ASN A 249 -11.30 8.05 8.02
C ASN A 249 -12.67 8.76 7.90
N ARG A 250 -13.72 8.19 8.48
CA ARG A 250 -14.92 8.93 8.89
C ARG A 250 -15.18 8.62 10.35
N VAL A 251 -14.68 9.47 11.25
CA VAL A 251 -15.40 10.56 11.94
C VAL A 251 -14.35 11.24 12.84
N GLY A 252 -14.52 12.54 13.09
CA GLY A 252 -13.56 13.41 13.76
C GLY A 252 -12.84 12.85 14.99
N GLU A 253 -11.59 13.29 15.11
CA GLU A 253 -10.70 13.17 16.27
C GLU A 253 -10.16 11.76 16.61
N VAL A 254 -8.83 11.69 16.69
CA VAL A 254 -8.04 10.66 17.36
C VAL A 254 -7.94 9.31 16.61
N GLY A 255 -6.94 9.28 15.72
CA GLY A 255 -6.50 8.14 14.93
C GLY A 255 -6.50 6.80 15.64
N SER A 256 -7.22 5.86 15.04
CA SER A 256 -7.25 4.47 15.40
C SER A 256 -7.95 3.73 14.26
N THR A 257 -7.17 3.05 13.42
CA THR A 257 -7.47 1.78 12.74
C THR A 257 -6.33 1.57 11.73
N ASP A 258 -5.58 0.51 11.96
CA ASP A 258 -4.19 0.40 11.56
C ASP A 258 -4.00 0.16 10.07
N ALA A 259 -3.24 1.04 9.43
CA ALA A 259 -2.80 0.81 8.07
C ALA A 259 -1.89 -0.42 8.06
N ALA A 260 -2.12 -1.34 7.14
CA ALA A 260 -1.08 -2.19 6.58
C ALA A 260 -1.70 -3.13 5.55
N VAL A 261 -1.24 -3.03 4.30
CA VAL A 261 -1.05 -4.24 3.52
C VAL A 261 0.06 -5.02 4.20
N VAL A 262 -0.25 -5.89 5.16
CA VAL A 262 0.79 -6.73 5.79
C VAL A 262 1.17 -7.80 4.80
N ARG A 263 2.43 -7.77 4.39
CA ARG A 263 2.98 -8.74 3.44
C ARG A 263 3.91 -9.71 4.12
N ARG A 264 3.72 -10.99 3.82
CA ARG A 264 4.59 -12.08 4.26
C ARG A 264 5.34 -12.65 3.06
N LEU A 265 6.65 -12.70 3.16
CA LEU A 265 7.57 -13.16 2.11
C LEU A 265 7.54 -14.67 1.81
N HIS A 266 6.48 -15.41 2.18
CA HIS A 266 6.37 -16.82 1.81
C HIS A 266 5.82 -17.03 0.37
N ALA A 267 5.42 -15.97 -0.34
CA ALA A 267 4.97 -16.02 -1.75
C ALA A 267 5.33 -14.73 -2.54
N PRO A 268 6.62 -14.36 -2.67
CA PRO A 268 7.04 -13.09 -3.27
C PRO A 268 6.55 -12.91 -4.71
N ASP A 269 6.52 -13.97 -5.52
CA ASP A 269 6.19 -13.85 -6.95
C ASP A 269 4.70 -13.60 -7.17
N VAL A 270 3.83 -14.33 -6.47
CA VAL A 270 2.37 -14.11 -6.46
C VAL A 270 2.03 -12.66 -6.11
N ILE A 271 2.71 -12.16 -5.07
CA ILE A 271 2.53 -10.82 -4.55
C ILE A 271 3.02 -9.76 -5.56
N ARG A 272 4.19 -9.97 -6.18
CA ARG A 272 4.75 -9.06 -7.20
C ARG A 272 3.86 -8.99 -8.44
N TRP A 273 3.31 -10.12 -8.87
CA TRP A 273 2.38 -10.17 -10.00
C TRP A 273 1.06 -9.46 -9.70
N LEU A 274 0.51 -9.65 -8.50
CA LEU A 274 -0.66 -8.90 -8.06
C LEU A 274 -0.40 -7.40 -8.05
N GLU A 275 0.72 -6.95 -7.46
CA GLU A 275 1.10 -5.53 -7.48
C GLU A 275 1.30 -5.00 -8.89
N CYS A 276 1.89 -5.78 -9.78
CA CYS A 276 2.12 -5.33 -11.15
C CYS A 276 0.82 -5.15 -11.93
N VAL A 277 -0.07 -6.15 -11.89
CA VAL A 277 -1.38 -6.04 -12.55
C VAL A 277 -2.15 -4.86 -11.97
N TRP A 278 -2.18 -4.75 -10.65
CA TRP A 278 -2.87 -3.66 -9.97
C TRP A 278 -2.26 -2.28 -10.29
N PHE A 279 -0.94 -2.20 -10.38
CA PHE A 279 -0.22 -1.01 -10.83
C PHE A 279 -0.62 -0.60 -12.23
N ASN A 280 -0.71 -1.55 -13.16
CA ASN A 280 -1.16 -1.24 -14.51
C ASN A 280 -2.58 -0.71 -14.55
N GLU A 281 -3.49 -1.23 -13.73
CA GLU A 281 -4.83 -0.68 -13.65
C GLU A 281 -4.82 0.77 -13.14
N VAL A 282 -4.05 1.08 -12.09
CA VAL A 282 -3.93 2.44 -11.54
C VAL A 282 -3.23 3.40 -12.51
N VAL A 283 -2.31 2.91 -13.33
CA VAL A 283 -1.56 3.74 -14.28
C VAL A 283 -2.31 3.96 -15.58
N LEU A 284 -3.07 2.98 -16.05
CA LEU A 284 -3.81 3.08 -17.30
C LEU A 284 -5.20 3.68 -17.13
N PHE A 285 -5.75 3.62 -15.92
CA PHE A 285 -7.11 4.07 -15.61
C PHE A 285 -7.14 5.03 -14.42
N SER A 286 -8.15 4.96 -13.55
CA SER A 286 -8.25 5.86 -12.42
C SER A 286 -7.15 5.63 -11.39
N HIS A 287 -6.64 6.72 -10.82
CA HIS A 287 -5.72 6.65 -9.67
C HIS A 287 -6.40 6.08 -8.41
N ARG A 288 -7.74 5.98 -8.41
CA ARG A 288 -8.59 5.44 -7.33
C ARG A 288 -8.42 3.92 -7.24
N GLU A 289 -7.42 3.51 -6.48
CA GLU A 289 -6.95 2.12 -6.42
C GLU A 289 -7.96 1.15 -5.79
N GLN A 290 -8.99 1.65 -5.10
CA GLN A 290 -10.13 0.85 -4.62
C GLN A 290 -10.81 0.10 -5.77
N ASN A 291 -11.00 0.77 -6.91
CA ASN A 291 -11.69 0.20 -8.07
C ASN A 291 -10.90 -1.00 -8.63
N SER A 292 -9.57 -0.91 -8.59
CA SER A 292 -8.67 -1.81 -9.30
C SER A 292 -8.18 -3.01 -8.49
N PHE A 293 -8.18 -2.92 -7.15
CA PHE A 293 -7.55 -3.95 -6.31
C PHE A 293 -8.25 -5.31 -6.46
N TRP A 294 -9.56 -5.34 -6.23
CA TRP A 294 -10.32 -6.58 -6.29
C TRP A 294 -10.43 -7.11 -7.72
N TYR A 295 -10.37 -6.23 -8.71
CA TYR A 295 -10.27 -6.62 -10.10
C TYR A 295 -8.98 -7.41 -10.35
N ALA A 296 -7.82 -6.89 -9.92
CA ALA A 296 -6.55 -7.59 -10.06
C ALA A 296 -6.52 -8.92 -9.28
N VAL A 297 -7.14 -8.97 -8.09
CA VAL A 297 -7.25 -10.21 -7.31
C VAL A 297 -8.13 -11.25 -8.02
N ASP A 298 -9.28 -10.85 -8.52
CA ASP A 298 -10.22 -11.71 -9.25
C ASP A 298 -9.60 -12.24 -10.55
N GLU A 299 -9.04 -11.34 -11.36
CA GLU A 299 -8.37 -11.73 -12.61
C GLU A 299 -7.27 -12.74 -12.38
N LEU A 300 -6.50 -12.63 -11.29
CA LEU A 300 -5.43 -13.57 -11.00
C LEU A 300 -5.88 -14.83 -10.24
N GLY A 301 -7.16 -14.96 -9.90
CA GLY A 301 -7.66 -16.08 -9.10
C GLY A 301 -7.12 -16.09 -7.66
N LEU A 302 -6.74 -14.93 -7.13
CA LEU A 302 -6.01 -14.77 -5.87
C LEU A 302 -6.90 -14.52 -4.66
N ARG A 303 -8.22 -14.71 -4.78
CA ARG A 303 -9.17 -14.46 -3.68
C ARG A 303 -8.79 -15.20 -2.39
N ARG A 304 -8.24 -16.42 -2.49
CA ARG A 304 -7.80 -17.23 -1.34
C ARG A 304 -6.42 -16.82 -0.76
N GLN A 305 -5.75 -15.84 -1.36
CA GLN A 305 -4.46 -15.30 -0.94
C GLN A 305 -4.59 -13.96 -0.20
N VAL A 306 -5.82 -13.43 -0.08
CA VAL A 306 -6.13 -12.17 0.59
C VAL A 306 -6.92 -12.45 1.86
N TYR A 307 -6.39 -12.02 3.00
CA TYR A 307 -7.08 -12.03 4.28
C TYR A 307 -7.74 -10.68 4.54
N VAL A 308 -9.05 -10.69 4.77
CA VAL A 308 -9.82 -9.49 5.14
C VAL A 308 -9.97 -9.45 6.66
N VAL A 309 -9.42 -8.42 7.30
CA VAL A 309 -9.57 -8.19 8.75
C VAL A 309 -10.95 -7.54 9.01
N PRO A 310 -11.85 -8.19 9.77
CA PRO A 310 -13.17 -7.61 10.04
C PRO A 310 -13.10 -6.31 10.84
N THR A 311 -13.97 -5.35 10.54
CA THR A 311 -14.09 -4.04 11.20
C THR A 311 -14.31 -4.19 12.70
N LYS A 312 -15.14 -5.15 13.12
CA LYS A 312 -15.39 -5.43 14.55
C LYS A 312 -14.10 -5.84 15.28
N SER A 313 -13.28 -6.68 14.65
CA SER A 313 -11.98 -7.12 15.18
C SER A 313 -11.02 -5.94 15.30
N ASN A 314 -11.01 -5.06 14.30
CA ASN A 314 -10.21 -3.84 14.30
C ASN A 314 -10.61 -2.89 15.44
N ARG A 315 -11.92 -2.61 15.59
CA ARG A 315 -12.45 -1.79 16.69
C ARG A 315 -12.15 -2.39 18.08
N ALA A 316 -12.14 -3.72 18.20
CA ALA A 316 -11.79 -4.39 19.45
C ALA A 316 -10.31 -4.21 19.79
N MET A 317 -9.42 -4.39 18.81
CA MET A 317 -7.98 -4.14 18.95
C MET A 317 -7.69 -2.69 19.34
N ASP A 318 -8.41 -1.75 18.73
CA ASP A 318 -8.34 -0.32 19.05
C ASP A 318 -8.78 0.00 20.47
N ARG A 319 -9.89 -0.58 20.93
CA ARG A 319 -10.35 -0.44 22.31
C ARG A 319 -9.35 -1.03 23.30
N TRP A 320 -8.83 -2.22 23.04
CA TRP A 320 -7.80 -2.85 23.88
C TRP A 320 -6.56 -1.93 23.96
N THR A 321 -6.08 -1.44 22.82
CA THR A 321 -4.91 -0.56 22.75
C THR A 321 -5.14 0.73 23.54
N ARG A 322 -6.27 1.42 23.31
CA ARG A 322 -6.59 2.66 24.04
C ARG A 322 -6.68 2.45 25.55
N ARG A 323 -7.12 1.28 26.02
CA ARG A 323 -7.15 0.94 27.45
C ARG A 323 -5.77 0.66 28.02
N ASN A 324 -4.92 -0.05 27.28
CA ASN A 324 -3.61 -0.51 27.75
C ASN A 324 -2.47 0.50 27.51
N ILE A 325 -2.66 1.49 26.63
CA ILE A 325 -1.70 2.58 26.35
C ILE A 325 -2.04 3.87 27.13
N LYS A 326 -3.28 4.03 27.62
CA LYS A 326 -3.65 5.18 28.48
C LYS A 326 -2.95 5.20 29.85
N GLN A 327 -2.25 4.14 30.25
CA GLN A 327 -1.48 4.10 31.50
C GLN A 327 -0.04 4.61 31.38
N THR A 328 0.36 5.07 30.20
CA THR A 328 1.77 5.32 29.91
C THR A 328 1.93 6.60 29.12
N SER A 329 1.54 7.71 29.75
CA SER A 329 2.09 9.03 29.43
C SER A 329 3.58 9.12 29.80
N ASP A 330 4.09 8.19 30.62
CA ASP A 330 5.51 7.94 30.86
C ASP A 330 5.76 6.43 30.79
N PHE A 331 6.40 5.91 29.73
CA PHE A 331 6.86 4.52 29.73
C PHE A 331 8.14 4.38 30.55
N TYR A 332 7.90 4.17 31.84
CA TYR A 332 8.74 3.57 32.87
C TYR A 332 9.39 2.26 32.39
N VAL A 333 10.72 2.16 32.48
CA VAL A 333 11.45 0.88 32.40
C VAL A 333 11.32 0.21 33.78
N PRO A 334 10.68 -0.97 33.88
CA PRO A 334 10.55 -1.65 35.17
C PRO A 334 11.93 -1.91 35.78
N SER A 335 12.14 -1.49 37.04
CA SER A 335 13.38 -1.72 37.80
C SER A 335 13.83 -3.18 37.83
N ARG A 336 12.91 -4.13 37.64
CA ARG A 336 13.19 -5.57 37.58
C ARG A 336 14.02 -6.02 36.37
N TRP A 337 14.24 -5.16 35.37
CA TRP A 337 15.08 -5.45 34.20
C TRP A 337 16.44 -4.71 34.21
N ARG A 338 16.85 -4.10 35.34
CA ARG A 338 18.18 -3.44 35.48
C ARG A 338 19.33 -4.35 35.92
N HIS A 339 19.06 -5.60 36.30
CA HIS A 339 20.09 -6.52 36.82
C HIS A 339 20.14 -7.83 36.02
N MET A 340 20.44 -7.71 34.72
CA MET A 340 21.06 -8.79 33.95
C MET A 340 22.07 -8.12 33.04
N ASN A 341 23.36 -8.29 33.39
CA ASN A 341 24.58 -7.69 32.81
C ASN A 341 25.23 -6.59 33.67
N ALA A 342 25.68 -7.00 34.86
CA ALA A 342 26.97 -6.53 35.39
C ALA A 342 27.41 -7.51 36.49
N GLY A 343 28.45 -8.27 36.19
CA GLY A 343 29.23 -9.04 37.13
C GLY A 343 30.29 -9.83 36.36
N PRO A 344 31.50 -10.00 36.91
CA PRO A 344 32.21 -9.09 37.82
C PRO A 344 32.71 -7.81 37.13
#